data_AF-A0A979G9Y9-F1
#
_entry.id   AF-A0A979G9Y9-F1
#
_cell.length_a   1.000
_cell.length_b   1.000
_cell.length_c   1.000
_cell.angle_alpha   90.00
_cell.angle_beta   90.00
_cell.angle_gamma   90.00
#
_symmetry.space_group_name_H-M   'P 1'
#
loop_
_entity.id
_entity.type
_entity.pdbx_description
1 polymer ?
#
loop_
_entity_poly.entity_id
_entity_poly.type
_entity_poly.pdbx_seq_one_letter_code
_entity_poly.pdbx_strand_id
1 'polypeptide(L)'
;MPVPDYLQKELDNIDWDHIETSNRQGEELPAEINGLLSGDDEIAAAAATRIWWKIVYQEDVFEATYTTATIIARMLPYCIDKPVVTERLFGFLYEIMIQPNIRRDGYEDMVSSMAFLIPRLYQRAGVEDRLTASQAQYILIHVGKNLPETATLLRREWQDINHARERRAYALFCLGRWYELADELNEMDTYLASAFQLETDVLLQAIIAINLVRNADDNAQDSWVTYIMDILGSEGKIIAALEDMQPFIGENGAPQYLIDLLYNTNGTALAKHIRSLIMALPSCALTHQQALMGAICSTLFTPGYFEMMEVIPVIGHALRALTELGEKDPAFITVHHEVLSSYEVRLGI
;
A
#
# COMPACT_ATOMS: atom_id res chain seq x y z
N MET A 1 9.57 -28.03 -19.10
CA MET A 1 10.29 -27.40 -20.24
C MET A 1 11.78 -27.44 -19.95
N PRO A 2 12.67 -27.49 -20.96
CA PRO A 2 14.12 -27.38 -20.70
C PRO A 2 14.42 -26.05 -20.00
N VAL A 3 15.29 -26.06 -19.01
CA VAL A 3 15.74 -24.86 -18.28
C VAL A 3 16.83 -24.19 -19.14
N PRO A 4 16.71 -22.90 -19.49
CA PRO A 4 17.76 -22.19 -20.22
C PRO A 4 19.07 -22.09 -19.40
N ASP A 5 20.23 -22.19 -20.05
CA ASP A 5 21.54 -22.18 -19.38
C ASP A 5 21.76 -20.97 -18.46
N TYR A 6 21.26 -19.79 -18.85
CA TYR A 6 21.39 -18.58 -18.03
C TYR A 6 20.54 -18.66 -16.75
N LEU A 7 19.37 -19.31 -16.79
CA LEU A 7 18.55 -19.55 -15.61
C LEU A 7 19.18 -20.66 -14.76
N GLN A 8 19.62 -21.76 -15.38
CA GLN A 8 20.24 -22.88 -14.67
C GLN A 8 21.43 -22.40 -13.81
N LYS A 9 22.28 -21.52 -14.35
CA LYS A 9 23.40 -20.93 -13.59
C LYS A 9 22.97 -20.17 -12.34
N GLU A 10 21.84 -19.46 -12.38
CA GLU A 10 21.31 -18.77 -11.20
C GLU A 10 20.76 -19.78 -10.19
N LEU A 11 20.02 -20.78 -10.68
CA LEU A 11 19.41 -21.82 -9.86
C LEU A 11 20.44 -22.69 -9.15
N ASP A 12 21.57 -23.00 -9.78
CA ASP A 12 22.62 -23.86 -9.21
C ASP A 12 23.39 -23.22 -8.03
N ASN A 13 23.25 -21.91 -7.82
CA ASN A 13 23.94 -21.19 -6.74
C ASN A 13 23.18 -21.20 -5.41
N ILE A 14 22.00 -21.82 -5.36
CA ILE A 14 21.07 -21.73 -4.23
C ILE A 14 20.85 -23.12 -3.66
N ASP A 15 20.91 -23.23 -2.33
CA ASP A 15 20.55 -24.43 -1.59
C ASP A 15 19.02 -24.48 -1.39
N TRP A 16 18.32 -24.97 -2.40
CA TRP A 16 16.85 -25.04 -2.42
C TRP A 16 16.26 -25.96 -1.36
N ASP A 17 17.05 -26.89 -0.82
CA ASP A 17 16.60 -27.82 0.22
C ASP A 17 16.51 -27.13 1.60
N HIS A 18 17.29 -26.07 1.80
CA HIS A 18 17.39 -25.36 3.08
C HIS A 18 16.85 -23.93 3.06
N ILE A 19 16.45 -23.41 1.89
CA ILE A 19 15.87 -22.07 1.77
C ILE A 19 14.56 -21.96 2.55
N GLU A 20 14.42 -20.87 3.31
CA GLU A 20 13.19 -20.62 4.05
C GLU A 20 12.02 -20.31 3.11
N THR A 21 10.92 -21.04 3.28
CA THR A 21 9.64 -20.87 2.56
C THR A 21 8.48 -21.01 3.55
N SER A 22 7.29 -20.55 3.16
CA SER A 22 6.07 -20.66 3.96
C SER A 22 5.70 -22.09 4.38
N ASN A 23 6.04 -23.07 3.55
CA ASN A 23 5.61 -24.46 3.68
C ASN A 23 6.77 -25.48 3.65
N ARG A 24 8.02 -25.01 3.72
CA ARG A 24 9.26 -25.82 3.70
C ARG A 24 9.48 -26.63 2.41
N GLN A 25 8.97 -26.16 1.27
CA GLN A 25 9.09 -26.82 -0.04
C GLN A 25 9.87 -25.95 -1.05
N GLY A 26 11.14 -25.66 -0.76
CA GLY A 26 12.00 -24.86 -1.64
C GLY A 26 12.43 -25.59 -2.93
N GLU A 27 12.53 -26.92 -2.89
CA GLU A 27 12.96 -27.79 -4.00
C GLU A 27 12.12 -27.68 -5.29
N GLU A 28 10.88 -27.19 -5.19
CA GLU A 28 9.98 -27.01 -6.34
C GLU A 28 10.15 -25.64 -7.04
N LEU A 29 10.71 -24.64 -6.34
CA LEU A 29 10.88 -23.28 -6.87
C LEU A 29 11.66 -23.21 -8.20
N PRO A 30 12.75 -23.97 -8.41
CA PRO A 30 13.47 -23.96 -9.69
C PRO A 30 12.57 -24.25 -10.91
N ALA A 31 11.69 -25.25 -10.78
CA ALA A 31 10.79 -25.64 -11.86
C ALA A 31 9.70 -24.58 -12.09
N GLU A 32 9.20 -23.98 -11.01
CA GLU A 32 8.19 -22.94 -11.08
C GLU A 32 8.76 -21.63 -11.66
N ILE A 33 9.96 -21.22 -11.26
CA ILE A 33 10.66 -20.06 -11.83
C ILE A 33 10.90 -20.25 -13.34
N ASN A 34 11.26 -21.46 -13.77
CA ASN A 34 11.34 -21.76 -15.21
C ASN A 34 9.96 -21.67 -15.89
N GLY A 35 8.90 -22.08 -15.20
CA GLY A 35 7.51 -21.95 -15.65
C GLY A 35 7.08 -20.50 -15.90
N LEU A 36 7.54 -19.54 -15.08
CA LEU A 36 7.28 -18.10 -15.30
C LEU A 36 7.83 -17.59 -16.64
N LEU A 37 8.93 -18.17 -17.13
CA LEU A 37 9.55 -17.84 -18.42
C LEU A 37 8.84 -18.47 -19.62
N SER A 38 7.80 -19.27 -19.39
CA SER A 38 7.05 -19.93 -20.45
C SER A 38 6.33 -18.91 -21.36
N GLY A 39 6.28 -19.22 -22.66
CA GLY A 39 5.41 -18.53 -23.60
C GLY A 39 3.93 -18.95 -23.50
N ASP A 40 3.64 -19.99 -22.73
CA ASP A 40 2.29 -20.46 -22.43
C ASP A 40 1.77 -19.79 -21.15
N ASP A 41 0.69 -19.02 -21.30
CA ASP A 41 0.09 -18.23 -20.21
C ASP A 41 -0.51 -19.10 -19.09
N GLU A 42 -1.05 -20.28 -19.41
CA GLU A 42 -1.61 -21.18 -18.39
C GLU A 42 -0.49 -21.76 -17.51
N ILE A 43 0.61 -22.17 -18.14
CA ILE A 43 1.80 -22.67 -17.43
C ILE A 43 2.38 -21.54 -16.56
N ALA A 44 2.52 -20.35 -17.12
CA ALA A 44 3.11 -19.23 -16.40
C ALA A 44 2.23 -18.75 -15.22
N ALA A 45 0.91 -18.72 -15.38
CA ALA A 45 -0.02 -18.38 -14.30
C ALA A 45 -0.02 -19.44 -13.18
N ALA A 46 -0.01 -20.73 -13.56
CA ALA A 46 0.11 -21.82 -12.59
C ALA A 46 1.44 -21.75 -11.82
N ALA A 47 2.54 -21.43 -12.51
CA ALA A 47 3.84 -21.22 -11.90
C ALA A 47 3.84 -20.03 -10.92
N ALA A 48 3.33 -18.87 -11.36
CA ALA A 48 3.22 -17.67 -10.52
C ALA A 48 2.46 -17.96 -9.21
N THR A 49 1.32 -18.66 -9.31
CA THR A 49 0.50 -19.05 -8.14
C THR A 49 1.28 -19.93 -7.16
N ARG A 50 2.01 -20.93 -7.67
CA ARG A 50 2.74 -21.86 -6.82
C ARG A 50 3.96 -21.22 -6.15
N ILE A 51 4.65 -20.34 -6.86
CA ILE A 51 5.71 -19.51 -6.28
C ILE A 51 5.12 -18.67 -5.16
N TRP A 52 4.01 -17.97 -5.43
CA TRP A 52 3.35 -17.09 -4.45
C TRP A 52 3.08 -17.80 -3.13
N TRP A 53 2.52 -19.00 -3.19
CA TRP A 53 2.23 -19.83 -2.01
C TRP A 53 3.46 -20.21 -1.20
N LYS A 54 4.67 -20.17 -1.77
CA LYS A 54 5.93 -20.49 -1.10
C LYS A 54 6.65 -19.26 -0.55
N ILE A 55 6.49 -18.11 -1.20
CA ILE A 55 7.21 -16.88 -0.86
C ILE A 55 6.44 -15.96 0.09
N VAL A 56 5.10 -16.03 0.11
CA VAL A 56 4.26 -15.20 0.98
C VAL A 56 3.21 -16.06 1.68
N TYR A 57 3.02 -15.85 2.99
CA TYR A 57 1.93 -16.47 3.74
C TYR A 57 1.55 -15.62 4.95
N GLN A 58 0.25 -15.37 5.15
CA GLN A 58 -0.29 -14.54 6.25
C GLN A 58 0.43 -13.19 6.37
N GLU A 59 0.58 -12.49 5.24
CA GLU A 59 1.27 -11.20 5.13
C GLU A 59 2.77 -11.23 5.49
N ASP A 60 3.34 -12.41 5.74
CA ASP A 60 4.77 -12.59 5.98
C ASP A 60 5.52 -12.97 4.70
N VAL A 61 6.79 -12.57 4.63
CA VAL A 61 7.72 -12.82 3.52
C VAL A 61 8.87 -13.72 4.02
N PHE A 62 9.26 -14.68 3.20
CA PHE A 62 10.32 -15.66 3.53
C PHE A 62 11.59 -15.40 2.72
N GLU A 63 12.71 -16.05 3.08
CA GLU A 63 13.98 -15.96 2.33
C GLU A 63 13.79 -16.20 0.82
N ALA A 64 12.94 -17.18 0.47
CA ALA A 64 12.60 -17.50 -0.91
C ALA A 64 12.02 -16.31 -1.70
N THR A 65 11.39 -15.33 -1.05
CA THR A 65 10.91 -14.09 -1.68
C THR A 65 12.05 -13.32 -2.32
N TYR A 66 13.10 -13.05 -1.54
CA TYR A 66 14.25 -12.24 -1.98
C TYR A 66 15.04 -12.96 -3.06
N THR A 67 15.24 -14.26 -2.89
CA THR A 67 15.94 -15.11 -3.86
C THR A 67 15.19 -15.19 -5.18
N THR A 68 13.88 -15.42 -5.13
CA THR A 68 13.02 -15.49 -6.32
C THR A 68 12.99 -14.15 -7.06
N ALA A 69 12.79 -13.03 -6.34
CA ALA A 69 12.80 -11.70 -6.94
C ALA A 69 14.15 -11.39 -7.61
N THR A 70 15.26 -11.73 -6.94
CA THR A 70 16.62 -11.56 -7.49
C THR A 70 16.80 -12.32 -8.80
N ILE A 71 16.38 -13.59 -8.86
CA ILE A 71 16.45 -14.38 -10.10
C ILE A 71 15.59 -13.75 -11.19
N ILE A 72 14.33 -13.43 -10.88
CA ILE A 72 13.39 -12.84 -11.86
C ILE A 72 13.97 -11.54 -12.45
N ALA A 73 14.52 -10.67 -11.61
CA ALA A 73 15.18 -9.46 -12.06
C ALA A 73 16.33 -9.76 -13.03
N ARG A 74 17.19 -10.74 -12.70
CA ARG A 74 18.31 -11.17 -13.55
C ARG A 74 17.86 -11.84 -14.86
N MET A 75 16.64 -12.36 -14.93
CA MET A 75 16.08 -12.94 -16.16
C MET A 75 15.56 -11.88 -17.15
N LEU A 76 15.20 -10.67 -16.68
CA LEU A 76 14.62 -9.61 -17.53
C LEU A 76 15.46 -9.23 -18.77
N PRO A 77 16.80 -9.11 -18.70
CA PRO A 77 17.61 -8.83 -19.89
C PRO A 77 17.52 -9.92 -20.97
N TYR A 78 17.35 -11.19 -20.56
CA TYR A 78 17.27 -12.33 -21.48
C TYR A 78 15.88 -12.52 -22.11
N CYS A 79 14.88 -11.79 -21.60
CA CYS A 79 13.49 -11.88 -22.08
C CYS A 79 13.04 -10.65 -22.87
N ILE A 80 13.96 -9.73 -23.20
CA ILE A 80 13.64 -8.42 -23.80
C ILE A 80 12.94 -8.53 -25.15
N ASP A 81 13.22 -9.59 -25.91
CA ASP A 81 12.62 -9.93 -27.20
C ASP A 81 11.26 -10.63 -27.08
N LYS A 82 10.82 -10.92 -25.85
CA LYS A 82 9.54 -11.57 -25.53
C LYS A 82 8.69 -10.64 -24.66
N PRO A 83 7.90 -9.73 -25.27
CA PRO A 83 7.14 -8.71 -24.54
C PRO A 83 6.25 -9.30 -23.44
N VAL A 84 5.48 -10.34 -23.75
CA VAL A 84 4.56 -10.99 -22.78
C VAL A 84 5.31 -11.52 -21.56
N VAL A 85 6.47 -12.16 -21.76
CA VAL A 85 7.30 -12.66 -20.66
C VAL A 85 7.91 -11.50 -19.87
N THR A 86 8.44 -10.48 -20.56
CA THR A 86 8.97 -9.27 -19.90
C THR A 86 7.92 -8.60 -19.01
N GLU A 87 6.72 -8.36 -19.53
CA GLU A 87 5.63 -7.73 -18.78
C GLU A 87 5.24 -8.57 -17.55
N ARG A 88 5.15 -9.88 -17.71
CA ARG A 88 4.87 -10.80 -16.60
C ARG A 88 5.92 -10.75 -15.50
N LEU A 89 7.21 -10.74 -15.86
CA LEU A 89 8.29 -10.68 -14.89
C LEU A 89 8.32 -9.33 -14.16
N PHE A 90 8.06 -8.21 -14.84
CA PHE A 90 7.90 -6.91 -14.17
C PHE A 90 6.68 -6.89 -13.24
N GLY A 91 5.54 -7.44 -13.69
CA GLY A 91 4.34 -7.56 -12.87
C GLY A 91 4.59 -8.38 -11.60
N PHE A 92 5.25 -9.53 -11.72
CA PHE A 92 5.57 -10.38 -10.57
C PHE A 92 6.57 -9.72 -9.61
N LEU A 93 7.60 -9.04 -10.13
CA LEU A 93 8.50 -8.24 -9.28
C LEU A 93 7.74 -7.16 -8.54
N TYR A 94 6.86 -6.46 -9.23
CA TYR A 94 6.02 -5.45 -8.61
C TYR A 94 5.15 -6.03 -7.49
N GLU A 95 4.48 -7.17 -7.72
CA GLU A 95 3.67 -7.86 -6.70
C GLU A 95 4.48 -8.23 -5.44
N ILE A 96 5.74 -8.67 -5.61
CA ILE A 96 6.66 -8.90 -4.48
C ILE A 96 6.98 -7.60 -3.75
N MET A 97 7.29 -6.54 -4.51
CA MET A 97 7.78 -5.28 -3.93
C MET A 97 6.70 -4.52 -3.15
N ILE A 98 5.42 -4.73 -3.48
CA ILE A 98 4.29 -4.10 -2.77
C ILE A 98 3.93 -4.82 -1.46
N GLN A 99 4.59 -5.94 -1.11
CA GLN A 99 4.29 -6.66 0.12
C GLN A 99 4.62 -5.81 1.36
N PRO A 100 3.72 -5.72 2.36
CA PRO A 100 3.87 -4.81 3.49
C PRO A 100 5.14 -5.09 4.32
N ASN A 101 5.49 -6.36 4.43
CA ASN A 101 6.64 -6.83 5.21
C ASN A 101 7.91 -7.07 4.38
N ILE A 102 7.98 -6.57 3.14
CA ILE A 102 9.13 -6.82 2.25
C ILE A 102 10.47 -6.28 2.79
N ARG A 103 10.45 -5.34 3.72
CA ARG A 103 11.65 -4.69 4.29
C ARG A 103 12.21 -5.46 5.49
N ARG A 104 12.54 -6.75 5.33
CA ARG A 104 13.23 -7.59 6.34
C ARG A 104 14.61 -8.03 5.88
N ASP A 105 15.24 -8.95 6.62
CA ASP A 105 16.53 -9.54 6.29
C ASP A 105 16.50 -10.14 4.87
N GLY A 106 17.41 -9.67 3.99
CA GLY A 106 17.45 -10.01 2.57
C GLY A 106 16.97 -8.90 1.61
N TYR A 107 16.20 -7.93 2.10
CA TYR A 107 15.67 -6.83 1.29
C TYR A 107 16.77 -5.98 0.62
N GLU A 108 17.77 -5.53 1.38
CA GLU A 108 18.81 -4.64 0.86
C GLU A 108 19.69 -5.33 -0.20
N ASP A 109 19.98 -6.63 -0.01
CA ASP A 109 20.73 -7.43 -0.97
C ASP A 109 19.92 -7.65 -2.25
N MET A 110 18.63 -7.99 -2.12
CA MET A 110 17.70 -8.08 -3.25
C MET A 110 17.67 -6.78 -4.04
N VAL A 111 17.42 -5.64 -3.39
CA VAL A 111 17.33 -4.33 -4.04
C VAL A 111 18.66 -3.94 -4.72
N SER A 112 19.78 -4.15 -4.04
CA SER A 112 21.12 -3.87 -4.58
C SER A 112 21.41 -4.71 -5.82
N SER A 113 20.99 -5.98 -5.82
CA SER A 113 21.15 -6.88 -6.96
C SER A 113 20.40 -6.42 -8.21
N MET A 114 19.36 -5.59 -8.05
CA MET A 114 18.50 -5.09 -9.12
C MET A 114 18.94 -3.74 -9.69
N ALA A 115 20.01 -3.12 -9.18
CA ALA A 115 20.43 -1.78 -9.60
C ALA A 115 20.67 -1.64 -11.11
N PHE A 116 21.06 -2.73 -11.79
CA PHE A 116 21.24 -2.74 -13.25
C PHE A 116 19.94 -2.49 -14.04
N LEU A 117 18.76 -2.66 -13.43
CA LEU A 117 17.47 -2.41 -14.05
C LEU A 117 17.08 -0.93 -14.10
N ILE A 118 17.73 -0.07 -13.31
CA ILE A 118 17.38 1.35 -13.15
C ILE A 118 17.19 2.09 -14.49
N PRO A 119 18.11 2.00 -15.48
CA PRO A 119 17.91 2.69 -16.76
C PRO A 119 16.64 2.27 -17.49
N ARG A 120 16.29 0.98 -17.41
CA ARG A 120 15.08 0.43 -18.04
C ARG A 120 13.81 0.81 -17.27
N LEU A 121 13.90 0.87 -15.94
CA LEU A 121 12.80 1.34 -15.10
C LEU A 121 12.49 2.80 -15.38
N TYR A 122 13.48 3.68 -15.57
CA TYR A 122 13.22 5.06 -16.00
C TYR A 122 12.51 5.14 -17.36
N GLN A 123 12.90 4.31 -18.33
CA GLN A 123 12.22 4.26 -19.64
C GLN A 123 10.77 3.82 -19.49
N ARG A 124 10.51 2.76 -18.71
CA ARG A 124 9.17 2.21 -18.48
C ARG A 124 8.30 3.14 -17.64
N ALA A 125 8.85 3.81 -16.65
CA ALA A 125 8.11 4.75 -15.81
C ALA A 125 7.56 5.97 -16.58
N GLY A 126 8.11 6.25 -17.77
CA GLY A 126 7.68 7.33 -18.65
C GLY A 126 6.72 6.92 -19.78
N VAL A 127 6.39 5.64 -19.97
CA VAL A 127 5.48 5.23 -21.07
C VAL A 127 4.04 5.68 -20.82
N GLU A 128 3.23 5.73 -21.87
CA GLU A 128 1.80 6.11 -21.76
C GLU A 128 0.95 5.05 -21.05
N ASP A 129 1.29 3.77 -21.19
CA ASP A 129 0.56 2.68 -20.54
C ASP A 129 0.64 2.81 -19.00
N ARG A 130 -0.53 3.03 -18.38
CA ARG A 130 -0.64 3.32 -16.94
C ARG A 130 -0.06 2.19 -16.08
N LEU A 131 -0.39 0.94 -16.39
CA LEU A 131 0.04 -0.20 -15.59
C LEU A 131 1.56 -0.35 -15.64
N THR A 132 2.14 -0.31 -16.83
CA THR A 132 3.59 -0.37 -17.05
C THR A 132 4.31 0.76 -16.32
N ALA A 133 3.80 1.99 -16.43
CA ALA A 133 4.39 3.15 -15.78
C ALA A 133 4.34 3.03 -14.25
N SER A 134 3.18 2.66 -13.69
CA SER A 134 2.99 2.48 -12.24
C SER A 134 3.87 1.37 -11.65
N GLN A 135 3.96 0.21 -12.31
CA GLN A 135 4.84 -0.87 -11.88
C GLN A 135 6.31 -0.42 -11.86
N ALA A 136 6.74 0.26 -12.93
CA ALA A 136 8.11 0.75 -13.03
C ALA A 136 8.42 1.84 -12.00
N GLN A 137 7.50 2.79 -11.78
CA GLN A 137 7.63 3.82 -10.76
C GLN A 137 7.78 3.21 -9.37
N TYR A 138 6.94 2.23 -9.02
CA TYR A 138 7.02 1.58 -7.71
C TYR A 138 8.30 0.81 -7.54
N ILE A 139 8.72 -0.05 -8.50
CA ILE A 139 10.00 -0.76 -8.37
C ILE A 139 11.16 0.25 -8.25
N LEU A 140 11.11 1.34 -9.02
CA LEU A 140 12.15 2.38 -9.02
C LEU A 140 12.30 3.09 -7.68
N ILE A 141 11.24 3.28 -6.87
CA ILE A 141 11.40 3.94 -5.55
C ILE A 141 12.28 3.12 -4.61
N HIS A 142 12.35 1.80 -4.79
CA HIS A 142 13.19 0.92 -3.99
C HIS A 142 14.62 0.84 -4.55
N VAL A 143 14.76 0.46 -5.83
CA VAL A 143 16.10 0.25 -6.44
C VAL A 143 16.83 1.56 -6.73
N GLY A 144 16.08 2.65 -6.90
CA GLY A 144 16.59 4.00 -7.11
C GLY A 144 16.43 4.92 -5.91
N LYS A 145 16.26 4.38 -4.68
CA LYS A 145 16.07 5.19 -3.46
C LYS A 145 17.20 6.20 -3.22
N ASN A 146 18.43 5.84 -3.57
CA ASN A 146 19.61 6.68 -3.39
C ASN A 146 19.90 7.61 -4.60
N LEU A 147 19.00 7.70 -5.57
CA LEU A 147 19.18 8.49 -6.79
C LEU A 147 18.23 9.71 -6.80
N PRO A 148 18.74 10.95 -6.78
CA PRO A 148 17.92 12.17 -6.87
C PRO A 148 17.07 12.24 -8.14
N GLU A 149 17.50 11.57 -9.21
CA GLU A 149 16.76 11.47 -10.48
C GLU A 149 15.42 10.74 -10.31
N THR A 150 15.29 9.85 -9.32
CA THR A 150 14.03 9.17 -9.00
C THR A 150 13.00 10.17 -8.47
N ALA A 151 13.38 11.00 -7.49
CA ALA A 151 12.52 12.06 -6.99
C ALA A 151 12.16 13.07 -8.10
N THR A 152 13.14 13.44 -8.93
CA THR A 152 12.94 14.37 -10.05
C THR A 152 11.91 13.83 -11.05
N LEU A 153 12.01 12.54 -11.41
CA LEU A 153 11.02 11.87 -12.25
C LEU A 153 9.63 11.96 -11.61
N LEU A 154 9.48 11.50 -10.38
CA LEU A 154 8.18 11.43 -9.70
C LEU A 154 7.55 12.82 -9.55
N ARG A 155 8.35 13.85 -9.22
CA ARG A 155 7.90 15.25 -9.21
C ARG A 155 7.34 15.69 -10.55
N ARG A 156 8.06 15.44 -11.64
CA ARG A 156 7.60 15.75 -13.00
C ARG A 156 6.29 15.04 -13.32
N GLU A 157 6.22 13.74 -13.03
CA GLU A 157 5.06 12.90 -13.36
C GLU A 157 3.78 13.36 -12.65
N TRP A 158 3.85 13.75 -11.38
CA TRP A 158 2.65 14.21 -10.65
C TRP A 158 2.27 15.65 -10.94
N GLN A 159 3.24 16.49 -11.32
CA GLN A 159 3.00 17.90 -11.67
C GLN A 159 2.52 18.11 -13.11
N ASP A 160 2.69 17.13 -14.00
CA ASP A 160 2.24 17.24 -15.38
C ASP A 160 0.71 17.16 -15.48
N ILE A 161 0.07 18.31 -15.71
CA ILE A 161 -1.39 18.43 -15.84
C ILE A 161 -1.97 17.71 -17.08
N ASN A 162 -1.13 17.29 -18.03
CA ASN A 162 -1.57 16.51 -19.18
C ASN A 162 -1.71 15.02 -18.85
N HIS A 163 -1.12 14.56 -17.75
CA HIS A 163 -1.30 13.19 -17.28
C HIS A 163 -2.70 12.99 -16.68
N ALA A 164 -3.22 11.77 -16.87
CA ALA A 164 -4.42 11.32 -16.18
C ALA A 164 -4.25 11.48 -14.66
N ARG A 165 -5.36 11.83 -13.99
CA ARG A 165 -5.40 12.13 -12.55
C ARG A 165 -4.78 11.00 -11.73
N GLU A 166 -5.06 9.75 -12.10
CA GLU A 166 -4.61 8.56 -11.40
C GLU A 166 -3.10 8.33 -11.56
N ARG A 167 -2.53 8.65 -12.73
CA ARG A 167 -1.07 8.61 -12.92
C ARG A 167 -0.38 9.63 -12.02
N ARG A 168 -0.94 10.84 -11.95
CA ARG A 168 -0.41 11.89 -11.07
C ARG A 168 -0.49 11.48 -9.60
N ALA A 169 -1.63 10.92 -9.19
CA ALA A 169 -1.84 10.42 -7.84
C ALA A 169 -0.86 9.29 -7.47
N TYR A 170 -0.67 8.33 -8.37
CA TYR A 170 0.26 7.22 -8.16
C TYR A 170 1.71 7.70 -8.03
N ALA A 171 2.14 8.62 -8.89
CA ALA A 171 3.46 9.23 -8.83
C ALA A 171 3.68 10.02 -7.53
N LEU A 172 2.65 10.69 -7.02
CA LEU A 172 2.69 11.41 -5.75
C LEU A 172 2.79 10.47 -4.54
N PHE A 173 2.07 9.34 -4.54
CA PHE A 173 2.26 8.30 -3.52
C PHE A 173 3.68 7.71 -3.57
N CYS A 174 4.16 7.38 -4.77
CA CYS A 174 5.55 6.95 -4.98
C CYS A 174 6.54 7.99 -4.44
N LEU A 175 6.30 9.29 -4.66
CA LEU A 175 7.17 10.35 -4.19
C LEU A 175 7.23 10.38 -2.66
N GLY A 176 6.07 10.32 -1.99
CA GLY A 176 6.01 10.24 -0.52
C GLY A 176 6.77 9.03 0.01
N ARG A 177 6.57 7.86 -0.61
CA ARG A 177 7.28 6.63 -0.22
C ARG A 177 8.78 6.68 -0.52
N TRP A 178 9.18 7.34 -1.60
CA TRP A 178 10.60 7.54 -1.92
C TRP A 178 11.30 8.36 -0.84
N TYR A 179 10.70 9.46 -0.37
CA TYR A 179 11.27 10.27 0.71
C TYR A 179 11.52 9.44 1.98
N GLU A 180 10.60 8.54 2.34
CA GLU A 180 10.78 7.63 3.47
C GLU A 180 11.90 6.62 3.27
N LEU A 181 12.03 6.08 2.06
CA LEU A 181 13.07 5.10 1.76
C LEU A 181 14.46 5.74 1.64
N ALA A 182 14.52 7.01 1.23
CA ALA A 182 15.73 7.80 1.09
C ALA A 182 16.15 8.53 2.38
N ASP A 183 15.32 8.49 3.43
CA ASP A 183 15.52 9.24 4.68
C ASP A 183 15.53 10.78 4.48
N GLU A 184 14.73 11.28 3.53
CA GLU A 184 14.64 12.69 3.12
C GLU A 184 13.35 13.36 3.62
N LEU A 185 12.91 12.99 4.83
CA LEU A 185 11.62 13.40 5.41
C LEU A 185 11.47 14.92 5.59
N ASN A 186 12.56 15.63 5.90
CA ASN A 186 12.54 17.09 6.02
C ASN A 186 12.28 17.80 4.68
N GLU A 187 12.82 17.25 3.59
CA GLU A 187 12.56 17.76 2.25
C GLU A 187 11.11 17.50 1.85
N MET A 188 10.58 16.31 2.18
CA MET A 188 9.19 15.97 1.98
C MET A 188 8.26 16.98 2.64
N ASP A 189 8.43 17.25 3.94
CA ASP A 189 7.59 18.19 4.68
C ASP A 189 7.61 19.58 4.04
N THR A 190 8.80 20.09 3.74
CA THR A 190 8.97 21.43 3.17
C THR A 190 8.25 21.55 1.83
N TYR A 191 8.45 20.56 0.96
CA TYR A 191 7.89 20.56 -0.39
C TYR A 191 6.37 20.31 -0.39
N LEU A 192 5.92 19.27 0.32
CA LEU A 192 4.52 18.84 0.33
C LEU A 192 3.63 19.77 1.16
N ALA A 193 4.10 20.36 2.26
CA ALA A 193 3.30 21.32 3.03
C ALA A 193 2.99 22.57 2.18
N SER A 194 3.95 23.02 1.38
CA SER A 194 3.75 24.12 0.42
C SER A 194 2.78 23.71 -0.69
N ALA A 195 2.93 22.50 -1.23
CA ALA A 195 2.05 21.98 -2.27
C ALA A 195 0.60 21.81 -1.78
N PHE A 196 0.39 21.39 -0.53
CA PHE A 196 -0.94 21.22 0.06
C PHE A 196 -1.79 22.50 0.00
N GLN A 197 -1.16 23.66 0.17
CA GLN A 197 -1.84 24.96 0.16
C GLN A 197 -2.22 25.42 -1.26
N LEU A 198 -1.57 24.88 -2.28
CA LEU A 198 -1.71 25.32 -3.68
C LEU A 198 -2.48 24.32 -4.54
N GLU A 199 -2.48 23.04 -4.17
CA GLU A 199 -3.15 21.99 -4.92
C GLU A 199 -4.68 22.15 -4.84
N THR A 200 -5.33 22.00 -5.99
CA THR A 200 -6.78 22.17 -6.17
C THR A 200 -7.47 20.84 -6.48
N ASP A 201 -6.73 19.84 -6.97
CA ASP A 201 -7.25 18.49 -7.12
C ASP A 201 -7.38 17.81 -5.76
N VAL A 202 -8.62 17.51 -5.37
CA VAL A 202 -8.95 16.95 -4.06
C VAL A 202 -8.27 15.59 -3.79
N LEU A 203 -8.02 14.77 -4.82
CA LEU A 203 -7.32 13.49 -4.63
C LEU A 203 -5.83 13.73 -4.39
N LEU A 204 -5.21 14.62 -5.17
CA LEU A 204 -3.80 14.94 -4.98
C LEU A 204 -3.58 15.61 -3.62
N GLN A 205 -4.45 16.55 -3.24
CA GLN A 205 -4.43 17.19 -1.93
C GLN A 205 -4.65 16.17 -0.79
N ALA A 206 -5.48 15.14 -0.99
CA ALA A 206 -5.65 14.03 -0.04
C ALA A 206 -4.36 13.23 0.14
N ILE A 207 -3.70 12.87 -0.96
CA ILE A 207 -2.44 12.11 -0.92
C ILE A 207 -1.32 12.93 -0.28
N ILE A 208 -1.28 14.24 -0.53
CA ILE A 208 -0.37 15.16 0.16
C ILE A 208 -0.64 15.12 1.68
N ALA A 209 -1.90 15.26 2.11
CA ALA A 209 -2.26 15.20 3.52
C ALA A 209 -1.87 13.86 4.16
N ILE A 210 -2.11 12.74 3.47
CA ILE A 210 -1.73 11.40 3.92
C ILE A 210 -0.22 11.32 4.17
N ASN A 211 0.61 11.74 3.21
CA ASN A 211 2.06 11.69 3.35
C ASN A 211 2.55 12.60 4.49
N LEU A 212 1.97 13.81 4.64
CA LEU A 212 2.34 14.76 5.69
C LEU A 212 1.94 14.25 7.09
N VAL A 213 0.73 13.71 7.24
CA VAL A 213 0.26 13.14 8.53
C VAL A 213 1.06 11.90 8.91
N ARG A 214 1.40 11.06 7.94
CA ARG A 214 2.23 9.87 8.18
C ARG A 214 3.62 10.22 8.68
N ASN A 215 4.19 11.30 8.18
CA ASN A 215 5.54 11.73 8.53
C ASN A 215 5.63 12.53 9.84
N ALA A 216 4.65 13.41 10.07
CA ALA A 216 4.69 14.34 11.19
C ALA A 216 4.34 13.68 12.53
N ASP A 217 3.81 12.46 12.52
CA ASP A 217 3.37 11.74 13.72
C ASP A 217 2.46 12.65 14.58
N ASP A 218 2.66 12.68 15.90
CA ASP A 218 1.89 13.54 16.83
C ASP A 218 2.01 15.06 16.53
N ASN A 219 2.97 15.47 15.68
CA ASN A 219 3.17 16.87 15.27
C ASN A 219 2.42 17.26 13.99
N ALA A 220 1.56 16.38 13.44
CA ALA A 220 0.80 16.71 12.25
C ALA A 220 -0.05 17.98 12.43
N GLN A 221 -0.07 18.85 11.42
CA GLN A 221 -0.89 20.05 11.47
C GLN A 221 -2.37 19.68 11.43
N ASP A 222 -3.17 20.36 12.26
CA ASP A 222 -4.62 20.10 12.38
C ASP A 222 -5.36 20.28 11.03
N SER A 223 -4.85 21.13 10.13
CA SER A 223 -5.40 21.31 8.79
C SER A 223 -5.27 20.06 7.92
N TRP A 224 -4.16 19.30 8.02
CA TRP A 224 -3.97 18.06 7.26
C TRP A 224 -4.87 16.94 7.80
N VAL A 225 -4.95 16.82 9.13
CA VAL A 225 -5.83 15.84 9.78
C VAL A 225 -7.29 16.13 9.48
N THR A 226 -7.72 17.39 9.61
CA THR A 226 -9.10 17.80 9.31
C THR A 226 -9.46 17.47 7.86
N TYR A 227 -8.53 17.67 6.92
CA TYR A 227 -8.76 17.32 5.52
C TYR A 227 -9.02 15.82 5.32
N ILE A 228 -8.26 14.95 5.99
CA ILE A 228 -8.49 13.50 5.94
C ILE A 228 -9.86 13.15 6.57
N MET A 229 -10.21 13.78 7.69
CA MET A 229 -11.51 13.57 8.35
C MET A 229 -12.69 14.01 7.48
N ASP A 230 -12.56 15.13 6.78
CA ASP A 230 -13.58 15.62 5.84
C ASP A 230 -13.77 14.67 4.66
N ILE A 231 -12.68 14.06 4.16
CA ILE A 231 -12.76 13.02 3.13
C ILE A 231 -13.51 11.79 3.63
N LEU A 232 -13.18 11.31 4.84
CA LEU A 232 -13.88 10.18 5.47
C LEU A 232 -15.36 10.47 5.69
N GLY A 233 -15.74 11.72 5.97
CA GLY A 233 -17.14 12.15 6.13
C GLY A 233 -17.88 12.50 4.82
N SER A 234 -17.23 12.41 3.66
CA SER A 234 -17.81 12.86 2.38
C SER A 234 -18.62 11.77 1.64
N GLU A 235 -19.17 12.09 0.46
CA GLU A 235 -19.95 11.18 -0.41
C GLU A 235 -19.12 10.00 -1.00
N GLY A 236 -17.92 9.71 -0.50
CA GLY A 236 -17.13 8.53 -0.87
C GLY A 236 -16.42 8.57 -2.23
N LYS A 237 -16.57 9.63 -3.04
CA LYS A 237 -15.92 9.74 -4.36
C LYS A 237 -14.39 9.70 -4.29
N ILE A 238 -13.80 10.36 -3.30
CA ILE A 238 -12.34 10.36 -3.09
C ILE A 238 -11.88 9.03 -2.52
N ILE A 239 -12.67 8.44 -1.62
CA ILE A 239 -12.43 7.10 -1.07
C ILE A 239 -12.34 6.08 -2.20
N ALA A 240 -13.31 6.07 -3.12
CA ALA A 240 -13.28 5.20 -4.29
C ALA A 240 -12.06 5.43 -5.20
N ALA A 241 -11.57 6.66 -5.32
CA ALA A 241 -10.36 6.96 -6.09
C ALA A 241 -9.07 6.54 -5.37
N LEU A 242 -9.08 6.49 -4.03
CA LEU A 242 -7.99 5.92 -3.24
C LEU A 242 -7.95 4.40 -3.31
N GLU A 243 -9.10 3.73 -3.52
CA GLU A 243 -9.13 2.27 -3.73
C GLU A 243 -8.29 1.82 -4.93
N ASP A 244 -8.08 2.68 -5.94
CA ASP A 244 -7.18 2.40 -7.07
C ASP A 244 -5.68 2.40 -6.67
N MET A 245 -5.37 2.75 -5.42
CA MET A 245 -4.01 2.91 -4.87
C MET A 245 -3.66 1.80 -3.87
N GLN A 246 -4.27 0.62 -4.00
CA GLN A 246 -4.02 -0.60 -3.20
C GLN A 246 -2.54 -0.83 -2.80
N PRO A 247 -1.53 -0.65 -3.68
CA PRO A 247 -0.11 -0.83 -3.31
C PRO A 247 0.39 0.04 -2.15
N PHE A 248 -0.33 1.11 -1.82
CA PHE A 248 0.02 2.04 -0.75
C PHE A 248 -0.94 1.97 0.44
N ILE A 249 -2.19 1.56 0.21
CA ILE A 249 -3.24 1.59 1.23
C ILE A 249 -3.62 0.20 1.78
N GLY A 250 -3.23 -0.87 1.09
CA GLY A 250 -3.52 -2.26 1.49
C GLY A 250 -4.95 -2.72 1.22
N GLU A 251 -5.18 -4.02 1.43
CA GLU A 251 -6.38 -4.75 1.00
C GLU A 251 -7.65 -4.43 1.80
N ASN A 252 -7.50 -3.86 3.00
CA ASN A 252 -8.64 -3.53 3.87
C ASN A 252 -9.40 -2.26 3.42
N GLY A 253 -8.92 -1.60 2.37
CA GLY A 253 -9.57 -0.45 1.74
C GLY A 253 -9.20 0.89 2.37
N ALA A 254 -9.56 1.96 1.67
CA ALA A 254 -9.19 3.32 2.01
C ALA A 254 -9.74 3.80 3.37
N PRO A 255 -10.99 3.47 3.79
CA PRO A 255 -11.47 3.85 5.12
C PRO A 255 -10.64 3.23 6.25
N GLN A 256 -10.30 1.94 6.15
CA GLN A 256 -9.44 1.27 7.14
C GLN A 256 -8.07 1.93 7.19
N TYR A 257 -7.44 2.09 6.03
CA TYR A 257 -6.12 2.72 5.92
C TYR A 257 -6.05 4.11 6.58
N LEU A 258 -7.04 4.97 6.31
CA LEU A 258 -7.04 6.34 6.83
C LEU A 258 -7.33 6.39 8.34
N ILE A 259 -8.20 5.52 8.85
CA ILE A 259 -8.45 5.43 10.30
C ILE A 259 -7.22 4.88 11.02
N ASP A 260 -6.57 3.84 10.49
CA ASP A 260 -5.34 3.29 11.06
C ASP A 260 -4.18 4.28 11.01
N LEU A 261 -4.04 5.03 9.90
CA LEU A 261 -3.08 6.12 9.80
C LEU A 261 -3.28 7.12 10.95
N LEU A 262 -4.50 7.65 11.08
CA LEU A 262 -4.81 8.64 12.11
C LEU A 262 -4.69 8.08 13.53
N TYR A 263 -5.02 6.82 13.74
CA TYR A 263 -4.90 6.17 15.04
C TYR A 263 -3.43 5.97 15.44
N ASN A 264 -2.61 5.48 14.51
CA ASN A 264 -1.22 5.14 14.76
C ASN A 264 -0.28 6.35 14.77
N THR A 265 -0.62 7.43 14.04
CA THR A 265 0.24 8.61 13.95
C THR A 265 -0.33 9.85 14.62
N ASN A 266 -1.63 9.92 14.93
CA ASN A 266 -2.20 11.08 15.61
C ASN A 266 -3.49 10.78 16.39
N GLY A 267 -3.39 9.86 17.36
CA GLY A 267 -4.53 9.44 18.17
C GLY A 267 -5.23 10.60 18.90
N THR A 268 -4.49 11.65 19.24
CA THR A 268 -5.05 12.87 19.86
C THR A 268 -5.94 13.66 18.87
N ALA A 269 -5.52 13.85 17.62
CA ALA A 269 -6.35 14.53 16.63
C ALA A 269 -7.53 13.66 16.22
N LEU A 270 -7.35 12.34 16.08
CA LEU A 270 -8.48 11.42 15.89
C LEU A 270 -9.50 11.58 17.03
N ALA A 271 -9.05 11.64 18.29
CA ALA A 271 -9.94 11.86 19.44
C ALA A 271 -10.74 13.17 19.34
N LYS A 272 -10.17 14.25 18.81
CA LYS A 272 -10.87 15.54 18.64
C LYS A 272 -11.99 15.47 17.60
N HIS A 273 -11.77 14.70 16.54
CA HIS A 273 -12.61 14.74 15.34
C HIS A 273 -13.53 13.52 15.18
N ILE A 274 -13.26 12.39 15.86
CA ILE A 274 -14.00 11.13 15.72
C ILE A 274 -15.49 11.28 15.97
N ARG A 275 -15.88 12.15 16.91
CA ARG A 275 -17.30 12.44 17.18
C ARG A 275 -17.97 13.06 15.95
N SER A 276 -17.36 14.08 15.35
CA SER A 276 -17.92 14.75 14.17
C SER A 276 -18.05 13.77 13.00
N LEU A 277 -17.06 12.91 12.82
CA LEU A 277 -17.08 11.87 11.79
C LEU A 277 -18.26 10.90 11.97
N ILE A 278 -18.43 10.34 13.17
CA ILE A 278 -19.54 9.41 13.48
C ILE A 278 -20.89 10.09 13.26
N MET A 279 -21.03 11.35 13.68
CA MET A 279 -22.29 12.09 13.52
C MET A 279 -22.59 12.45 12.05
N ALA A 280 -21.60 12.45 11.17
CA ALA A 280 -21.78 12.69 9.73
C ALA A 280 -22.17 11.44 8.94
N LEU A 281 -21.86 10.24 9.45
CA LEU A 281 -22.11 8.96 8.77
C LEU A 281 -23.52 8.80 8.19
N PRO A 282 -24.63 9.16 8.88
CA PRO A 282 -25.97 8.97 8.33
C PRO A 282 -26.21 9.69 7.00
N SER A 283 -25.42 10.71 6.67
CA SER A 283 -25.53 11.46 5.41
C SER A 283 -24.82 10.80 4.22
N CYS A 284 -23.97 9.81 4.47
CA CYS A 284 -23.21 9.11 3.43
C CYS A 284 -24.04 7.98 2.78
N ALA A 285 -23.57 7.45 1.65
CA ALA A 285 -24.14 6.23 1.08
C ALA A 285 -23.93 5.03 2.01
N LEU A 286 -24.91 4.11 2.08
CA LEU A 286 -24.88 2.97 3.00
C LEU A 286 -23.60 2.12 2.90
N THR A 287 -23.09 1.89 1.69
CA THR A 287 -21.84 1.14 1.48
C THR A 287 -20.65 1.82 2.15
N HIS A 288 -20.56 3.15 2.07
CA HIS A 288 -19.54 3.94 2.74
C HIS A 288 -19.74 3.95 4.25
N GLN A 289 -20.99 4.03 4.72
CA GLN A 289 -21.31 3.93 6.16
C GLN A 289 -20.80 2.61 6.75
N GLN A 290 -21.07 1.50 6.07
CA GLN A 290 -20.65 0.15 6.50
C GLN A 290 -19.12 0.03 6.53
N ALA A 291 -18.43 0.46 5.47
CA ALA A 291 -16.97 0.39 5.40
C ALA A 291 -16.31 1.23 6.50
N LEU A 292 -16.77 2.48 6.68
CA LEU A 292 -16.21 3.37 7.70
C LEU A 292 -16.58 2.94 9.12
N MET A 293 -17.79 2.42 9.36
CA MET A 293 -18.13 1.86 10.67
C MET A 293 -17.27 0.64 10.99
N GLY A 294 -17.03 -0.23 10.02
CA GLY A 294 -16.12 -1.37 10.14
C GLY A 294 -14.72 -0.92 10.53
N ALA A 295 -14.17 0.09 9.83
CA ALA A 295 -12.86 0.68 10.10
C ALA A 295 -12.77 1.31 11.49
N ILE A 296 -13.76 2.11 11.90
CA ILE A 296 -13.80 2.69 13.24
C ILE A 296 -13.82 1.58 14.30
N CYS A 297 -14.59 0.52 14.09
CA CYS A 297 -14.73 -0.53 15.10
C CYS A 297 -13.50 -1.44 15.19
N SER A 298 -12.92 -1.84 14.06
CA SER A 298 -11.68 -2.62 14.03
C SER A 298 -10.54 -1.88 14.71
N THR A 299 -10.36 -0.60 14.40
CA THR A 299 -9.24 0.17 14.96
C THR A 299 -9.45 0.50 16.44
N LEU A 300 -10.67 0.86 16.86
CA LEU A 300 -10.91 1.38 18.22
C LEU A 300 -11.40 0.34 19.24
N PHE A 301 -12.01 -0.77 18.81
CA PHE A 301 -12.71 -1.71 19.68
C PHE A 301 -12.23 -3.17 19.51
N THR A 302 -11.04 -3.40 18.95
CA THR A 302 -10.48 -4.76 18.83
C THR A 302 -10.40 -5.44 20.21
N PRO A 303 -10.95 -6.66 20.38
CA PRO A 303 -10.90 -7.38 21.64
C PRO A 303 -9.47 -7.56 22.18
N GLY A 304 -9.24 -7.16 23.43
CA GLY A 304 -7.92 -7.22 24.09
C GLY A 304 -7.17 -5.89 24.19
N TYR A 305 -7.55 -4.85 23.43
CA TYR A 305 -6.90 -3.53 23.50
C TYR A 305 -7.15 -2.74 24.78
N PHE A 306 -8.18 -3.10 25.55
CA PHE A 306 -8.50 -2.45 26.84
C PHE A 306 -7.41 -2.62 27.92
N GLU A 307 -6.36 -3.39 27.64
CA GLU A 307 -5.22 -3.61 28.54
C GLU A 307 -4.02 -2.66 28.30
N MET A 308 -3.99 -1.88 27.21
CA MET A 308 -2.93 -0.91 26.91
C MET A 308 -3.37 0.53 27.23
N MET A 309 -2.77 1.12 28.28
CA MET A 309 -3.29 2.29 29.01
C MET A 309 -3.17 3.69 28.33
N GLU A 310 -2.68 3.83 27.09
CA GLU A 310 -2.37 5.17 26.53
C GLU A 310 -3.38 5.73 25.50
N VAL A 311 -4.47 5.02 25.15
CA VAL A 311 -5.45 5.50 24.16
C VAL A 311 -6.90 5.29 24.61
N ILE A 312 -7.46 6.18 25.45
CA ILE A 312 -8.89 6.08 25.84
C ILE A 312 -9.72 7.39 25.74
N PRO A 313 -9.19 8.57 25.33
CA PRO A 313 -10.06 9.69 24.95
C PRO A 313 -10.87 9.40 23.68
N VAL A 314 -10.22 8.84 22.64
CA VAL A 314 -10.84 8.55 21.34
C VAL A 314 -11.97 7.52 21.46
N ILE A 315 -11.75 6.43 22.18
CA ILE A 315 -12.74 5.38 22.47
C ILE A 315 -13.95 5.99 23.20
N GLY A 316 -13.70 6.77 24.25
CA GLY A 316 -14.77 7.43 25.01
C GLY A 316 -15.58 8.42 24.17
N HIS A 317 -14.94 9.18 23.27
CA HIS A 317 -15.62 10.08 22.35
C HIS A 317 -16.44 9.32 21.30
N ALA A 318 -15.90 8.23 20.76
CA ALA A 318 -16.60 7.38 19.81
C ALA A 318 -17.86 6.72 20.42
N LEU A 319 -17.75 6.13 21.61
CA LEU A 319 -18.88 5.51 22.31
C LEU A 319 -19.99 6.52 22.64
N ARG A 320 -19.63 7.73 23.08
CA ARG A 320 -20.60 8.81 23.31
C ARG A 320 -21.29 9.23 22.02
N ALA A 321 -20.54 9.35 20.92
CA ALA A 321 -21.09 9.71 19.62
C ALA A 321 -22.07 8.64 19.11
N LEU A 322 -21.72 7.36 19.23
CA LEU A 322 -22.60 6.24 18.84
C LEU A 322 -23.86 6.18 19.71
N THR A 323 -23.74 6.44 21.01
CA THR A 323 -24.89 6.49 21.92
C THR A 323 -25.83 7.65 21.55
N GLU A 324 -25.27 8.85 21.37
CA GLU A 324 -26.03 10.04 20.94
C GLU A 324 -26.69 9.83 19.57
N LEU A 325 -26.00 9.15 18.65
CA LEU A 325 -26.56 8.82 17.35
C LEU A 325 -27.69 7.79 17.47
N GLY A 326 -27.57 6.80 18.34
CA GLY A 326 -28.62 5.82 18.60
C GLY A 326 -29.89 6.40 19.21
N GLU A 327 -29.76 7.45 20.03
CA GLU A 327 -30.92 8.19 20.55
C GLU A 327 -31.62 9.02 19.47
N LYS A 328 -30.86 9.60 18.52
CA LYS A 328 -31.39 10.48 17.47
C LYS A 328 -31.89 9.75 16.24
N ASP A 329 -31.21 8.67 15.86
CA ASP A 329 -31.50 7.83 14.71
C ASP A 329 -31.34 6.33 15.07
N PRO A 330 -32.36 5.74 15.73
CA PRO A 330 -32.33 4.32 16.08
C PRO A 330 -32.24 3.39 14.85
N ALA A 331 -32.68 3.84 13.68
CA ALA A 331 -32.61 3.06 12.45
C ALA A 331 -31.16 2.89 12.00
N PHE A 332 -30.33 3.93 12.17
CA PHE A 332 -28.89 3.85 11.90
C PHE A 332 -28.20 2.73 12.71
N ILE A 333 -28.48 2.67 14.02
CA ILE A 333 -27.89 1.62 14.89
C ILE A 333 -28.41 0.23 14.51
N THR A 334 -29.69 0.13 14.14
CA THR A 334 -30.27 -1.15 13.69
C THR A 334 -29.56 -1.67 12.44
N VAL A 335 -29.28 -0.79 11.48
CA VAL A 335 -28.57 -1.14 10.23
C VAL A 335 -27.13 -1.59 10.48
N HIS A 336 -26.47 -1.06 11.51
CA HIS A 336 -25.06 -1.36 11.82
C HIS A 336 -24.87 -2.32 13.00
N HIS A 337 -25.96 -2.95 13.48
CA HIS A 337 -25.93 -3.81 14.66
C HIS A 337 -24.92 -4.96 14.54
N GLU A 338 -24.83 -5.61 13.37
CA GLU A 338 -23.92 -6.74 13.16
C GLU A 338 -22.46 -6.32 13.39
N VAL A 339 -22.01 -5.21 12.77
CA VAL A 339 -20.65 -4.68 12.94
C VAL A 339 -20.41 -4.25 14.39
N LEU A 340 -21.35 -3.56 15.03
CA LEU A 340 -21.19 -3.15 16.43
C LEU A 340 -21.07 -4.37 17.36
N SER A 341 -21.84 -5.43 17.10
CA SER A 341 -21.84 -6.65 17.90
C SER A 341 -20.57 -7.49 17.72
N SER A 342 -19.96 -7.51 16.53
CA SER A 342 -18.73 -8.27 16.27
C SER A 342 -17.52 -7.73 17.03
N TYR A 343 -17.54 -6.45 17.39
CA TYR A 343 -16.51 -5.78 18.19
C TYR A 343 -16.94 -5.52 19.63
N GLU A 344 -17.99 -6.21 20.11
CA GLU A 344 -18.53 -6.10 21.48
C GLU A 344 -18.86 -4.65 21.92
N VAL A 345 -19.23 -3.78 20.98
CA VAL A 345 -19.58 -2.38 21.28
C VAL A 345 -20.91 -2.34 22.03
N ARG A 346 -20.86 -2.07 23.33
CA ARG A 346 -22.05 -1.98 24.19
C ARG A 346 -22.54 -0.53 24.29
N LEU A 347 -23.61 -0.23 23.56
CA LEU A 347 -24.32 1.04 23.70
C LEU A 347 -25.29 0.93 24.88
N GLY A 348 -25.28 1.91 25.80
CA GLY A 348 -26.09 1.91 27.02
C GLY A 348 -27.56 2.29 26.78
N ILE A 349 -28.20 1.65 25.78
CA ILE A 349 -29.55 1.93 25.32
C ILE A 349 -30.53 0.85 25.79
#